data_AF-A0A7W2Y180-F1
#
_entry.id   AF-A0A7W2Y180-F1
#
_cell.length_a   1.000
_cell.length_b   1.000
_cell.length_c   1.000
_cell.angle_alpha   90.00
_cell.angle_beta   90.00
_cell.angle_gamma   90.00
#
_symmetry.space_group_name_H-M   'P 1'
#
loop_
_entity.id
_entity.type
_entity.pdbx_description
1 polymer ?
#
loop_
_entity_poly.entity_id
_entity_poly.type
_entity_poly.pdbx_seq_one_letter_code
_entity_poly.pdbx_strand_id
1 'polypeptide(L)'
;MATVNVVDHPNSKFNAFTLFQQSEQQSQRNLALLKQLQTTLDVKELINIFAVEVAKYLDFTGVYFKHPDINATAKDSRQAKAERQFELKLNGQFFGIITYAVNIPISMTNDKVLTELHELLINPLNNAVQYHQAMQLAMQDSLTQLGNRRSFDEQIKRAMAQSTRQQTLVGLIFCDLNKFKAVNDSFGHAMGDNVLIHFAKALRQSVRDTDYVFRFGGDEFAIIVTDATKPSLTVIEQRIYHTMSQDILLAKYHVTCSLGLAFMNRADDVSSFFLRADQALYSQKMNLPQKFSLAFKG
;
A
#
# COMPACT_ATOMS: atom_id res chain seq x y z
N MET A 1 1.79 19.91 78.64
CA MET A 1 1.60 21.36 78.40
C MET A 1 2.64 21.81 77.38
N ALA A 2 2.16 22.25 76.21
CA ALA A 2 2.65 23.32 75.31
C ALA A 2 4.18 23.61 75.25
N THR A 3 4.87 23.22 74.16
CA THR A 3 5.29 24.04 72.98
C THR A 3 6.34 25.12 73.25
N VAL A 4 7.44 25.13 72.47
CA VAL A 4 7.78 26.20 71.50
C VAL A 4 8.69 25.64 70.37
N ASN A 5 8.40 26.13 69.18
CA ASN A 5 8.89 25.88 67.83
C ASN A 5 10.26 26.52 67.50
N VAL A 6 10.58 26.39 66.20
CA VAL A 6 11.42 27.25 65.32
C VAL A 6 12.86 26.70 65.21
N VAL A 7 13.44 26.36 64.05
CA VAL A 7 13.36 26.99 62.72
C VAL A 7 13.67 25.99 61.60
N ASP A 8 12.78 25.92 60.61
CA ASP A 8 13.05 25.47 59.23
C ASP A 8 14.16 26.32 58.60
N HIS A 9 15.24 25.68 58.12
CA HIS A 9 16.13 26.31 57.15
C HIS A 9 15.88 25.75 55.75
N PRO A 10 15.16 26.49 54.88
CA PRO A 10 14.96 26.12 53.48
C PRO A 10 16.12 26.66 52.64
N ASN A 11 17.27 25.98 52.62
CA ASN A 11 18.32 26.24 51.64
C ASN A 11 19.33 25.09 51.58
N SER A 12 18.95 23.99 50.92
CA SER A 12 19.91 23.02 50.39
C SER A 12 19.79 23.00 48.87
N LYS A 13 20.72 23.69 48.21
CA LYS A 13 20.82 23.90 46.76
C LYS A 13 21.34 22.67 45.97
N PHE A 14 21.00 21.45 46.37
CA PHE A 14 21.39 20.25 45.60
C PHE A 14 20.18 19.35 45.33
N ASN A 15 19.44 19.69 44.27
CA ASN A 15 18.30 18.98 43.73
C ASN A 15 18.71 17.75 42.88
N ALA A 16 19.86 17.13 43.18
CA ALA A 16 20.40 16.02 42.41
C ALA A 16 19.43 14.83 42.40
N PHE A 17 18.82 14.51 43.54
CA PHE A 17 17.87 13.39 43.66
C PHE A 17 16.59 13.59 42.83
N THR A 18 16.02 14.79 42.83
CA THR A 18 14.82 15.12 42.03
C THR A 18 15.14 15.11 40.53
N LEU A 19 16.32 15.60 40.14
CA LEU A 19 16.81 15.52 38.75
C LEU A 19 17.03 14.06 38.32
N PHE A 20 17.61 13.22 39.19
CA PHE A 20 17.80 11.79 38.93
C PHE A 20 16.46 11.07 38.75
N GLN A 21 15.48 11.27 39.64
CA GLN A 21 14.15 10.65 39.53
C GLN A 21 13.40 11.08 38.27
N GLN A 22 13.46 12.37 37.91
CA GLN A 22 12.86 12.86 36.66
C GLN A 22 13.54 12.26 35.44
N SER A 23 14.86 12.10 35.46
CA SER A 23 15.63 11.47 34.36
C SER A 23 15.31 9.98 34.20
N GLU A 24 15.12 9.24 35.31
CA GLU A 24 14.70 7.84 35.29
C GLU A 24 13.29 7.68 34.72
N GLN A 25 12.35 8.52 35.17
CA GLN A 25 10.97 8.46 34.70
C GLN A 25 10.86 8.81 33.21
N GLN A 26 11.62 9.80 32.74
CA GLN A 26 11.70 10.14 31.31
C GLN A 26 12.31 8.99 30.50
N SER A 27 13.39 8.38 31.00
CA SER A 27 14.04 7.23 30.35
C SER A 27 13.10 6.02 30.21
N GLN A 28 12.33 5.72 31.27
CA GLN A 28 11.33 4.66 31.23
C GLN A 28 10.21 4.94 30.23
N ARG A 29 9.75 6.20 30.13
CA ARG A 29 8.75 6.61 29.12
C ARG A 29 9.28 6.49 27.70
N ASN A 30 10.48 7.00 27.44
CA ASN A 30 11.13 6.91 26.13
C ASN A 30 11.33 5.45 25.69
N LEU A 31 11.73 4.58 26.63
CA LEU A 31 11.84 3.15 26.38
C LEU A 31 10.48 2.51 26.08
N ALA A 32 9.42 2.89 26.80
CA ALA A 32 8.07 2.39 26.55
C ALA A 32 7.55 2.82 25.16
N LEU A 33 7.76 4.08 24.78
CA LEU A 33 7.42 4.58 23.45
C LEU A 33 8.21 3.83 22.37
N LEU A 34 9.53 3.69 22.51
CA LEU A 34 10.36 2.96 21.55
C LEU A 34 9.88 1.51 21.38
N LYS A 35 9.53 0.83 22.47
CA LYS A 35 8.98 -0.53 22.41
C LYS A 35 7.69 -0.57 21.58
N GLN A 36 6.78 0.39 21.76
CA GLN A 36 5.56 0.47 20.97
C GLN A 36 5.83 0.78 19.49
N LEU A 37 6.70 1.76 19.22
CA LEU A 37 7.06 2.14 17.84
C LEU A 37 7.73 1.00 17.09
N GLN A 38 8.45 0.10 17.76
CA GLN A 38 9.07 -1.06 17.12
C GLN A 38 8.08 -2.20 16.79
N THR A 39 6.81 -2.11 17.20
CA THR A 39 5.82 -3.20 16.97
C THR A 39 5.23 -3.22 15.56
N THR A 40 5.45 -2.18 14.75
CA THR A 40 4.82 -2.04 13.44
C THR A 40 5.77 -1.40 12.42
N LEU A 41 5.59 -1.79 11.16
CA LEU A 41 6.22 -1.16 9.98
C LEU A 41 5.19 -0.38 9.14
N ASP A 42 3.98 -0.19 9.65
CA ASP A 42 2.97 0.66 9.03
C ASP A 42 3.19 2.11 9.48
N VAL A 43 3.50 3.00 8.51
CA VAL A 43 3.80 4.41 8.77
C VAL A 43 2.62 5.13 9.45
N LYS A 44 1.37 4.81 9.09
CA LYS A 44 0.20 5.45 9.70
C LYS A 44 0.06 5.04 11.16
N GLU A 45 0.28 3.76 11.47
CA GLU A 45 0.22 3.28 12.85
C GLU A 45 1.36 3.82 13.71
N LEU A 46 2.57 3.96 13.16
CA LEU A 46 3.67 4.66 13.84
C LEU A 46 3.28 6.09 14.22
N ILE A 47 2.66 6.82 13.29
CA ILE A 47 2.19 8.19 13.52
C ILE A 47 1.05 8.22 14.55
N ASN A 48 0.18 7.21 14.60
CA ASN A 48 -0.85 7.09 15.65
C ASN A 48 -0.23 6.90 17.04
N ILE A 49 0.68 5.92 17.19
CA ILE A 49 1.38 5.64 18.45
C ILE A 49 2.11 6.91 18.94
N PHE A 50 2.82 7.56 18.02
CA PHE A 50 3.56 8.77 18.30
C PHE A 50 2.65 9.94 18.71
N ALA A 51 1.53 10.14 18.02
CA ALA A 51 0.57 11.21 18.34
C ALA A 51 -0.01 11.04 19.76
N VAL A 52 -0.29 9.82 20.20
CA VAL A 52 -0.75 9.54 21.57
C VAL A 52 0.29 9.95 22.61
N GLU A 53 1.58 9.76 22.35
CA GLU A 53 2.63 10.22 23.26
C GLU A 53 2.75 11.75 23.28
N VAL A 54 2.74 12.38 22.10
CA VAL A 54 2.84 13.85 22.01
C VAL A 54 1.66 14.55 22.69
N ALA A 55 0.46 13.96 22.66
CA ALA A 55 -0.74 14.53 23.28
C ALA A 55 -0.61 14.72 24.80
N LYS A 56 0.36 14.07 25.45
CA LYS A 56 0.68 14.27 26.87
C LYS A 56 1.40 15.60 27.15
N TYR A 57 1.94 16.25 26.13
CA TYR A 57 2.77 17.46 26.24
C TYR A 57 2.21 18.64 25.44
N LEU A 58 1.51 18.38 24.33
CA LEU A 58 1.01 19.38 23.40
C LEU A 58 -0.48 19.16 23.11
N ASP A 59 -1.27 20.23 23.23
CA ASP A 59 -2.64 20.25 22.73
C ASP A 59 -2.64 20.56 21.23
N PHE A 60 -3.06 19.58 20.44
CA PHE A 60 -3.13 19.66 18.98
C PHE A 60 -4.42 19.04 18.47
N THR A 61 -4.81 19.41 17.26
CA THR A 61 -5.99 18.87 16.57
C THR A 61 -5.65 17.92 15.42
N GLY A 62 -4.38 17.86 15.01
CA GLY A 62 -3.90 16.87 14.05
C GLY A 62 -2.38 16.74 14.00
N VAL A 63 -1.93 15.56 13.57
CA VAL A 63 -0.51 15.23 13.32
C VAL A 63 -0.40 14.62 11.94
N TYR A 64 0.52 15.17 11.14
CA TYR A 64 0.74 14.78 9.76
C TYR A 64 2.21 14.52 9.53
N PHE A 65 2.53 13.48 8.77
CA PHE A 65 3.88 13.16 8.34
C PHE A 65 3.95 13.14 6.83
N LYS A 66 4.99 13.78 6.30
CA LYS A 66 5.27 13.89 4.87
C LYS A 66 6.71 13.45 4.59
N HIS A 67 6.86 12.40 3.79
CA HIS A 67 8.12 11.93 3.21
C HIS A 67 7.99 11.94 1.68
N PRO A 68 9.06 12.07 0.90
CA PRO A 68 9.00 12.02 -0.57
C PRO A 68 8.16 10.85 -1.13
N ASP A 69 8.30 9.66 -0.53
CA ASP A 69 7.63 8.44 -1.01
C ASP A 69 6.31 8.10 -0.30
N ILE A 70 6.05 8.63 0.89
CA ILE A 70 4.90 8.23 1.69
C ILE A 70 4.43 9.35 2.62
N ASN A 71 3.12 9.47 2.77
CA ASN A 71 2.49 10.41 3.68
C ASN A 71 1.61 9.64 4.67
N ALA A 72 1.51 10.14 5.89
CA ALA A 72 0.67 9.55 6.91
C ALA A 72 -0.01 10.63 7.74
N THR A 73 -1.21 10.32 8.21
CA THR A 73 -2.02 11.21 9.05
C THR A 73 -2.47 10.42 10.26
N ALA A 74 -2.24 10.96 11.46
CA ALA A 74 -2.71 10.35 12.69
C ALA A 74 -4.24 10.29 12.69
N LYS A 75 -4.79 9.25 13.31
CA LYS A 75 -6.23 9.06 13.49
C LYS A 75 -6.85 10.30 14.14
N ASP A 76 -8.05 10.65 13.68
CA ASP A 76 -8.84 11.79 14.16
C ASP A 76 -8.20 13.18 13.95
N SER A 77 -7.12 13.28 13.16
CA SER A 77 -6.51 14.56 12.80
C SER A 77 -7.44 15.46 11.98
N ARG A 78 -7.47 16.74 12.33
CA ARG A 78 -8.25 17.81 11.70
C ARG A 78 -7.37 19.00 11.35
N GLN A 79 -7.79 19.79 10.38
CA GLN A 79 -7.14 21.07 10.06
C GLN A 79 -7.32 22.07 11.21
N ALA A 80 -6.31 22.89 11.47
CA ALA A 80 -6.35 23.97 12.45
C ALA A 80 -6.13 25.33 11.79
N LYS A 81 -6.31 26.40 12.58
CA LYS A 81 -5.98 27.77 12.16
C LYS A 81 -4.48 27.99 11.95
N ALA A 82 -3.63 27.21 12.62
CA ALA A 82 -2.18 27.28 12.48
C ALA A 82 -1.55 25.89 12.45
N GLU A 83 -0.46 25.78 11.69
CA GLU A 83 0.35 24.58 11.61
C GLU A 83 1.79 24.90 12.01
N ARG A 84 2.43 23.95 12.69
CA ARG A 84 3.85 24.00 13.02
C ARG A 84 4.54 22.79 12.40
N GLN A 85 5.55 23.07 11.58
CA GLN A 85 6.28 22.08 10.81
C GLN A 85 7.68 21.92 11.40
N PHE A 86 8.12 20.67 11.51
CA PHE A 86 9.44 20.29 11.97
C PHE A 86 10.11 19.43 10.92
N GLU A 87 11.34 19.77 10.58
CA GLU A 87 12.18 18.93 9.73
C GLU A 87 12.71 17.75 10.54
N LEU A 88 12.36 16.55 10.09
CA LEU A 88 12.97 15.34 10.58
C LEU A 88 14.28 15.11 9.84
N LYS A 89 15.37 14.92 10.59
CA LYS A 89 16.70 14.66 10.03
C LYS A 89 17.22 13.31 10.49
N LEU A 90 17.64 12.48 9.54
CA LEU A 90 18.33 11.22 9.80
C LEU A 90 19.80 11.40 9.46
N ASN A 91 20.69 11.20 10.44
CA ASN A 91 22.14 11.39 10.26
C ASN A 91 22.52 12.76 9.67
N GLY A 92 21.79 13.81 10.05
CA GLY A 92 22.01 15.19 9.57
C GLY A 92 21.43 15.50 8.19
N GLN A 93 20.89 14.52 7.48
CA GLN A 93 20.21 14.73 6.18
C GLN A 93 18.70 14.85 6.36
N PHE A 94 18.06 15.64 5.51
CA PHE A 94 16.61 15.76 5.48
C PHE A 94 15.96 14.40 5.20
N PHE A 95 15.03 14.00 6.07
CA PHE A 95 14.24 12.77 5.93
C PHE A 95 12.80 13.11 5.54
N GLY A 96 12.16 14.03 6.25
CA GLY A 96 10.76 14.37 6.01
C GLY A 96 10.29 15.51 6.89
N ILE A 97 9.00 15.80 6.85
CA ILE A 97 8.36 16.85 7.64
C ILE A 97 7.29 16.22 8.52
N ILE A 98 7.31 16.56 9.81
CA ILE A 98 6.19 16.32 10.72
C ILE A 98 5.50 17.64 11.04
N THR A 99 4.18 17.65 10.94
CA THR A 99 3.35 18.84 11.09
C THR A 99 2.34 18.63 12.20
N TYR A 100 2.25 19.61 13.09
CA TYR A 100 1.24 19.69 14.15
C TYR A 100 0.25 20.81 13.84
N ALA A 101 -1.03 20.46 13.77
CA ALA A 101 -2.12 21.43 13.69
C ALA A 101 -2.48 21.90 15.10
N VAL A 102 -2.00 23.10 15.48
CA VAL A 102 -2.10 23.65 16.84
C VAL A 102 -2.89 24.96 16.84
N ASN A 103 -3.63 25.21 17.92
CA ASN A 103 -4.37 26.48 18.09
C ASN A 103 -3.59 27.52 18.91
N ILE A 104 -2.50 27.12 19.56
CA ILE A 104 -1.69 27.94 20.46
C ILE A 104 -0.20 27.76 20.09
N PRO A 105 0.64 28.81 20.19
CA PRO A 105 2.08 28.67 20.00
C PRO A 105 2.70 27.64 20.95
N ILE A 106 3.67 26.88 20.44
CA ILE A 106 4.41 25.87 21.20
C ILE A 106 5.45 26.58 22.09
N SER A 107 5.48 26.25 23.38
CA SER A 107 6.47 26.79 24.32
C SER A 107 7.86 26.22 24.06
N MET A 108 8.92 26.94 24.46
CA MET A 108 10.30 26.45 24.33
C MET A 108 10.56 25.13 25.06
N THR A 109 9.86 24.87 26.17
CA THR A 109 9.97 23.60 26.90
C THR A 109 9.36 22.46 26.09
N ASN A 110 8.17 22.67 25.52
CA ASN A 110 7.52 21.66 24.71
C ASN A 110 8.27 21.42 23.39
N ASP A 111 8.87 22.46 22.81
CA ASP A 111 9.70 22.36 21.61
C ASP A 111 10.89 21.40 21.81
N LYS A 112 11.57 21.48 22.96
CA LYS A 112 12.65 20.55 23.33
C LYS A 112 12.15 19.12 23.49
N VAL A 113 11.02 18.93 24.17
CA VAL A 113 10.42 17.60 24.34
C VAL A 113 10.02 17.01 22.99
N LEU A 114 9.43 17.80 22.10
CA LEU A 114 9.11 17.35 20.74
C LEU A 114 10.35 16.92 19.97
N THR A 115 11.44 17.69 20.07
CA THR A 115 12.71 17.37 19.44
C THR A 115 13.23 16.00 19.91
N GLU A 116 13.22 15.73 21.22
CA GLU A 116 13.59 14.41 21.77
C GLU A 116 12.67 13.30 21.25
N LEU A 117 11.36 13.52 21.23
CA LEU A 117 10.40 12.54 20.72
C LEU A 117 10.58 12.28 19.22
N HIS A 118 10.94 13.30 18.42
CA HIS A 118 11.26 13.15 16.99
C HIS A 118 12.46 12.23 16.77
N GLU A 119 13.49 12.32 17.62
CA GLU A 119 14.66 11.43 17.56
C GLU A 119 14.29 9.97 17.84
N LEU A 120 13.30 9.72 18.71
CA LEU A 120 12.79 8.35 18.95
C LEU A 120 11.98 7.82 17.77
N LEU A 121 11.31 8.71 17.03
CA LEU A 121 10.43 8.37 15.90
C LEU A 121 11.21 8.10 14.60
N ILE A 122 12.35 8.77 14.40
CA ILE A 122 13.03 8.81 13.10
C ILE A 122 13.46 7.42 12.61
N ASN A 123 14.02 6.58 13.49
CA ASN A 123 14.52 5.26 13.11
C ASN A 123 13.38 4.27 12.79
N PRO A 124 12.31 4.16 13.62
CA PRO A 124 11.11 3.41 13.25
C PRO A 124 10.50 3.86 11.92
N LEU A 125 10.38 5.17 11.67
CA LEU A 125 9.87 5.69 10.40
C LEU A 125 10.77 5.30 9.23
N ASN A 126 12.09 5.45 9.38
CA ASN A 126 13.05 5.06 8.35
C ASN A 126 12.94 3.57 7.99
N ASN A 127 12.80 2.70 8.99
CA ASN A 127 12.60 1.26 8.77
C ASN A 127 11.27 0.99 8.03
N ALA A 128 10.19 1.66 8.42
CA ALA A 128 8.89 1.53 7.75
C ALA A 128 8.91 2.05 6.31
N VAL A 129 9.60 3.17 6.05
CA VAL A 129 9.79 3.72 4.70
C VAL A 129 10.60 2.76 3.82
N GLN A 130 11.73 2.26 4.31
CA GLN A 130 12.54 1.28 3.58
C GLN A 130 11.78 -0.01 3.32
N TYR A 131 11.03 -0.50 4.31
CA TYR A 131 10.16 -1.66 4.13
C TYR A 131 9.10 -1.39 3.05
N HIS A 132 8.48 -0.22 3.07
CA HIS A 132 7.52 0.18 2.05
C HIS A 132 8.16 0.22 0.66
N GLN A 133 9.34 0.82 0.51
CA GLN A 133 10.09 0.85 -0.74
C GLN A 133 10.45 -0.57 -1.23
N ALA A 134 10.94 -1.44 -0.35
CA ALA A 134 11.24 -2.84 -0.69
C ALA A 134 9.99 -3.59 -1.15
N MET A 135 8.85 -3.34 -0.51
CA MET A 135 7.56 -3.90 -0.91
C MET A 135 7.06 -3.35 -2.25
N GLN A 136 7.32 -2.08 -2.55
CA GLN A 136 7.02 -1.46 -3.85
C GLN A 136 7.92 -2.03 -4.96
N LEU A 137 9.20 -2.31 -4.66
CA LEU A 137 10.09 -3.01 -5.60
C LEU A 137 9.63 -4.44 -5.87
N ALA A 138 8.97 -5.07 -4.90
CA ALA A 138 8.35 -6.39 -5.05
C ALA A 138 6.97 -6.37 -5.74
N MET A 139 6.65 -5.35 -6.56
CA MET A 139 5.38 -5.24 -7.28
C MET A 139 5.31 -6.04 -8.58
N GLN A 140 6.39 -6.69 -9.00
CA GLN A 140 6.43 -7.51 -10.21
C GLN A 140 6.33 -8.99 -9.88
N ASP A 141 5.73 -9.75 -10.78
CA ASP A 141 5.81 -11.20 -10.80
C ASP A 141 7.16 -11.63 -11.37
N SER A 142 7.93 -12.41 -10.62
CA SER A 142 9.30 -12.78 -10.99
C SER A 142 9.39 -13.63 -12.26
N LEU A 143 8.35 -14.40 -12.57
CA LEU A 143 8.32 -15.26 -13.75
C LEU A 143 7.96 -14.47 -15.02
N THR A 144 6.88 -13.70 -14.96
CA THR A 144 6.29 -13.04 -16.14
C THR A 144 6.72 -11.59 -16.31
N GLN A 145 7.34 -10.98 -15.28
CA GLN A 145 7.74 -9.56 -15.22
C GLN A 145 6.56 -8.57 -15.34
N LEU A 146 5.32 -9.07 -15.28
CA LEU A 146 4.12 -8.25 -15.18
C LEU A 146 3.96 -7.72 -13.76
N GLY A 147 3.01 -6.79 -13.54
CA GLY A 147 2.62 -6.46 -12.18
C GLY A 147 2.06 -7.70 -11.47
N ASN A 148 2.28 -7.84 -10.17
CA ASN A 148 1.66 -8.91 -9.39
C ASN A 148 0.31 -8.45 -8.81
N ARG A 149 -0.36 -9.34 -8.08
CA ARG A 149 -1.63 -9.04 -7.41
C ARG A 149 -1.60 -7.81 -6.51
N ARG A 150 -0.51 -7.60 -5.76
CA ARG A 150 -0.37 -6.40 -4.92
C ARG A 150 -0.33 -5.13 -5.78
N SER A 151 0.40 -5.17 -6.89
CA SER A 151 0.43 -4.07 -7.85
C SER A 151 -0.95 -3.79 -8.44
N PHE A 152 -1.71 -4.83 -8.78
CA PHE A 152 -3.08 -4.70 -9.23
C PHE A 152 -3.96 -3.98 -8.18
N ASP A 153 -3.91 -4.40 -6.92
CA ASP A 153 -4.74 -3.84 -5.84
C ASP A 153 -4.49 -2.34 -5.62
N GLU A 154 -3.24 -1.88 -5.79
CA GLU A 154 -2.89 -0.46 -5.72
C GLU A 154 -3.31 0.30 -6.98
N GLN A 155 -3.05 -0.26 -8.15
CA GLN A 155 -3.30 0.42 -9.42
C GLN A 155 -4.80 0.54 -9.73
N ILE A 156 -5.63 -0.44 -9.37
CA ILE A 156 -7.08 -0.36 -9.61
C ILE A 156 -7.71 0.76 -8.76
N LYS A 157 -7.30 0.92 -7.50
CA LYS A 157 -7.76 2.02 -6.64
C LYS A 157 -7.42 3.38 -7.24
N ARG A 158 -6.18 3.52 -7.73
CA ARG A 158 -5.70 4.76 -8.39
C ARG A 158 -6.48 5.04 -9.67
N ALA A 159 -6.65 4.04 -10.54
CA ALA A 159 -7.38 4.17 -11.79
C ALA A 159 -8.84 4.59 -11.57
N MET A 160 -9.54 3.96 -10.62
CA MET A 160 -10.93 4.32 -10.28
C MET A 160 -11.05 5.76 -9.76
N ALA A 161 -10.14 6.17 -8.86
CA ALA A 161 -10.13 7.53 -8.33
C ALA A 161 -9.84 8.58 -9.41
N GLN A 162 -8.89 8.29 -10.30
CA GLN A 162 -8.54 9.17 -11.42
C GLN A 162 -9.71 9.31 -12.41
N SER A 163 -10.32 8.19 -12.82
CA SER A 163 -11.47 8.18 -13.73
C SER A 163 -12.66 8.95 -13.16
N THR A 164 -12.93 8.82 -11.85
CA THR A 164 -13.97 9.61 -11.17
C THR A 164 -13.70 11.12 -11.29
N ARG A 165 -12.44 11.54 -11.10
CA ARG A 165 -12.04 12.95 -11.21
C ARG A 165 -12.10 13.47 -12.65
N GLN A 166 -11.70 12.66 -13.62
CA GLN A 166 -11.60 13.05 -15.03
C GLN A 166 -12.88 12.77 -15.83
N GLN A 167 -13.90 12.17 -15.21
CA GLN A 167 -15.13 11.71 -15.87
C GLN A 167 -14.87 10.77 -17.06
N THR A 168 -13.81 9.97 -16.98
CA THR A 168 -13.49 8.90 -17.93
C THR A 168 -13.96 7.55 -17.40
N LEU A 169 -13.88 6.48 -18.19
CA LEU A 169 -14.21 5.11 -17.73
C LEU A 169 -12.94 4.30 -17.51
N VAL A 170 -13.00 3.35 -16.58
CA VAL A 170 -11.99 2.30 -16.42
C VAL A 170 -12.58 0.98 -16.91
N GLY A 171 -11.81 0.25 -17.69
CA GLY A 171 -12.12 -1.13 -18.07
C GLY A 171 -11.29 -2.11 -17.26
N LEU A 172 -11.88 -3.26 -16.95
CA LEU A 172 -11.19 -4.39 -16.35
C LEU A 172 -11.42 -5.61 -17.25
N ILE A 173 -10.33 -6.27 -17.62
CA ILE A 173 -10.35 -7.58 -18.28
C ILE A 173 -9.69 -8.57 -17.33
N PHE A 174 -10.45 -9.58 -16.90
CA PHE A 174 -9.94 -10.66 -16.08
C PHE A 174 -9.82 -11.93 -16.91
N CYS A 175 -8.67 -12.58 -16.86
CA CYS A 175 -8.28 -13.61 -17.81
C CYS A 175 -7.87 -14.88 -17.06
N ASP A 176 -8.17 -16.03 -17.65
CA ASP A 176 -7.70 -17.33 -17.15
C ASP A 176 -7.32 -18.24 -18.31
N LEU A 177 -6.19 -18.94 -18.17
CA LEU A 177 -5.72 -19.89 -19.19
C LEU A 177 -6.51 -21.19 -19.13
N ASN A 178 -7.23 -21.48 -20.22
CA ASN A 178 -7.90 -22.76 -20.38
C ASN A 178 -6.86 -23.88 -20.56
N LYS A 179 -7.07 -25.00 -19.85
CA LYS A 179 -6.23 -26.22 -19.90
C LYS A 179 -4.79 -26.06 -19.38
N PHE A 180 -4.48 -25.00 -18.66
CA PHE A 180 -3.12 -24.81 -18.13
C PHE A 180 -2.64 -26.00 -17.28
N LYS A 181 -3.52 -26.54 -16.42
CA LYS A 181 -3.23 -27.75 -15.64
C LYS A 181 -2.88 -28.96 -16.51
N ALA A 182 -3.59 -29.17 -17.62
CA ALA A 182 -3.31 -30.30 -18.52
C ALA A 182 -1.92 -30.19 -19.17
N VAL A 183 -1.44 -28.98 -19.45
CA VAL A 183 -0.07 -28.75 -19.92
C VAL A 183 0.94 -29.11 -18.85
N ASN A 184 0.74 -28.67 -17.60
CA ASN A 184 1.60 -29.02 -16.47
C ASN A 184 1.66 -30.53 -16.26
N ASP A 185 0.51 -31.20 -16.26
CA ASP A 185 0.42 -32.63 -15.99
C ASP A 185 1.06 -33.47 -17.12
N SER A 186 1.01 -32.99 -18.37
CA SER A 186 1.52 -33.72 -19.54
C SER A 186 2.99 -33.42 -19.88
N PHE A 187 3.47 -32.21 -19.58
CA PHE A 187 4.78 -31.72 -20.04
C PHE A 187 5.66 -31.16 -18.91
N GLY A 188 5.17 -31.19 -17.67
CA GLY A 188 5.87 -30.70 -16.48
C GLY A 188 5.79 -29.19 -16.28
N HIS A 189 6.07 -28.76 -15.05
CA HIS A 189 5.97 -27.36 -14.62
C HIS A 189 6.87 -26.41 -15.42
N ALA A 190 8.06 -26.85 -15.86
CA ALA A 190 8.93 -26.02 -16.69
C ALA A 190 8.28 -25.64 -18.04
N MET A 191 7.41 -26.50 -18.59
CA MET A 191 6.64 -26.14 -19.79
C MET A 191 5.50 -25.18 -19.45
N GLY A 192 4.83 -25.38 -18.31
CA GLY A 192 3.84 -24.43 -17.80
C GLY A 192 4.41 -23.03 -17.60
N ASP A 193 5.60 -22.92 -17.03
CA ASP A 193 6.29 -21.65 -16.85
C ASP A 193 6.55 -20.95 -18.19
N ASN A 194 6.97 -21.69 -19.21
CA ASN A 194 7.12 -21.15 -20.57
C ASN A 194 5.78 -20.69 -21.16
N VAL A 195 4.69 -21.45 -20.95
CA VAL A 195 3.35 -21.02 -21.37
C VAL A 195 2.95 -19.71 -20.70
N LEU A 196 3.19 -19.55 -19.40
CA LEU A 196 2.89 -18.33 -18.66
C LEU A 196 3.70 -17.13 -19.17
N ILE A 197 5.00 -17.32 -19.44
CA ILE A 197 5.87 -16.27 -20.00
C ILE A 197 5.37 -15.83 -21.39
N HIS A 198 5.06 -16.79 -22.26
CA HIS A 198 4.56 -16.49 -23.61
C HIS A 198 3.19 -15.82 -23.58
N PHE A 199 2.29 -16.27 -22.70
CA PHE A 199 0.99 -15.64 -22.52
C PHE A 199 1.11 -14.21 -21.97
N ALA A 200 1.97 -13.99 -20.98
CA ALA A 200 2.25 -12.65 -20.46
C ALA A 200 2.76 -11.69 -21.54
N LYS A 201 3.66 -12.17 -22.42
CA LYS A 201 4.14 -11.41 -23.58
C LYS A 201 2.99 -11.08 -24.54
N ALA A 202 2.12 -12.05 -24.84
CA ALA A 202 0.96 -11.83 -25.72
C ALA A 202 0.00 -10.78 -25.14
N LEU A 203 -0.26 -10.82 -23.83
CA LEU A 203 -1.08 -9.80 -23.14
C LEU A 203 -0.44 -8.42 -23.25
N ARG A 204 0.87 -8.30 -22.96
CA ARG A 204 1.58 -7.01 -23.02
C ARG A 204 1.58 -6.41 -24.43
N GLN A 205 1.67 -7.23 -25.47
CA GLN A 205 1.59 -6.80 -26.87
C GLN A 205 0.17 -6.38 -27.31
N SER A 206 -0.86 -6.81 -26.58
CA SER A 206 -2.26 -6.56 -26.94
C SER A 206 -2.81 -5.24 -26.41
N VAL A 207 -2.12 -4.63 -25.45
CA VAL A 207 -2.55 -3.42 -24.72
C VAL A 207 -1.70 -2.20 -25.05
N ARG A 208 -2.11 -1.01 -24.61
CA ARG A 208 -1.33 0.24 -24.76
C ARG A 208 -0.35 0.40 -23.60
N ASP A 209 0.63 1.28 -23.75
CA ASP A 209 1.59 1.59 -22.67
C ASP A 209 0.93 2.19 -21.42
N THR A 210 -0.21 2.87 -21.59
CA THR A 210 -1.02 3.43 -20.50
C THR A 210 -1.81 2.38 -19.73
N ASP A 211 -2.00 1.19 -20.31
CA ASP A 211 -2.74 0.10 -19.70
C ASP A 211 -1.80 -0.76 -18.84
N TYR A 212 -2.36 -1.33 -17.77
CA TYR A 212 -1.61 -2.13 -16.83
C TYR A 212 -1.99 -3.59 -16.96
N VAL A 213 -0.98 -4.47 -16.97
CA VAL A 213 -1.15 -5.93 -17.08
C VAL A 213 -0.54 -6.58 -15.86
N PHE A 214 -1.27 -7.52 -15.27
CA PHE A 214 -0.90 -8.17 -14.02
C PHE A 214 -1.05 -9.68 -14.13
N ARG A 215 -0.15 -10.41 -13.46
CA ARG A 215 -0.39 -11.79 -13.06
C ARG A 215 -1.07 -11.76 -11.69
N PHE A 216 -2.34 -12.16 -11.67
CA PHE A 216 -3.19 -12.08 -10.48
C PHE A 216 -3.12 -13.35 -9.63
N GLY A 217 -3.03 -14.51 -10.29
CA GLY A 217 -2.96 -15.83 -9.68
C GLY A 217 -1.93 -16.75 -10.36
N GLY A 218 -2.12 -18.06 -10.24
CA GLY A 218 -1.23 -19.04 -10.88
C GLY A 218 -1.25 -18.91 -12.40
N ASP A 219 -2.44 -18.99 -12.97
CA ASP A 219 -2.78 -18.91 -14.40
C ASP A 219 -3.83 -17.84 -14.72
N GLU A 220 -4.12 -16.98 -13.73
CA GLU A 220 -5.04 -15.86 -13.82
C GLU A 220 -4.28 -14.53 -14.04
N PHE A 221 -4.81 -13.71 -14.93
CA PHE A 221 -4.23 -12.42 -15.31
C PHE A 221 -5.29 -11.33 -15.30
N ALA A 222 -4.89 -10.09 -15.03
CA ALA A 222 -5.78 -8.95 -15.04
C ALA A 222 -5.21 -7.83 -15.91
N ILE A 223 -6.08 -7.08 -16.59
CA ILE A 223 -5.72 -5.89 -17.35
C ILE A 223 -6.61 -4.74 -16.89
N ILE A 224 -5.99 -3.65 -16.46
CA ILE A 224 -6.67 -2.39 -16.20
C ILE A 224 -6.48 -1.51 -17.43
N VAL A 225 -7.59 -1.19 -18.08
CA VAL A 225 -7.64 -0.33 -19.27
C VAL A 225 -8.05 1.08 -18.83
N THR A 226 -7.13 2.03 -18.95
CA THR A 226 -7.40 3.44 -18.61
C THR A 226 -8.11 4.15 -19.77
N ASP A 227 -8.95 5.13 -19.46
CA ASP A 227 -9.73 5.88 -20.46
C ASP A 227 -10.47 4.96 -21.44
N ALA A 228 -11.07 3.92 -20.87
CA ALA A 228 -11.72 2.85 -21.59
C ALA A 228 -12.97 3.35 -22.32
N THR A 229 -13.26 2.72 -23.46
CA THR A 229 -14.49 2.92 -24.23
C THR A 229 -15.07 1.56 -24.58
N LYS A 230 -16.36 1.48 -24.93
CA LYS A 230 -16.97 0.22 -25.33
C LYS A 230 -16.17 -0.51 -26.43
N PRO A 231 -15.68 0.17 -27.49
CA PRO A 231 -14.85 -0.48 -28.50
C PRO A 231 -13.46 -0.90 -28.01
N SER A 232 -12.85 -0.18 -27.05
CA SER A 232 -11.46 -0.46 -26.66
C SER A 232 -11.29 -1.84 -26.04
N LEU A 233 -12.24 -2.26 -25.20
CA LEU A 233 -12.19 -3.56 -24.53
C LEU A 233 -12.32 -4.72 -25.54
N THR A 234 -13.26 -4.61 -26.47
CA THR A 234 -13.43 -5.59 -27.56
C THR A 234 -12.20 -5.65 -28.49
N VAL A 235 -11.59 -4.50 -28.79
CA VAL A 235 -10.35 -4.47 -29.60
C VAL A 235 -9.19 -5.15 -28.87
N ILE A 236 -9.03 -4.91 -27.56
CA ILE A 236 -7.99 -5.57 -26.76
C ILE A 236 -8.25 -7.08 -26.70
N GLU A 237 -9.49 -7.50 -26.44
CA GLU A 237 -9.89 -8.92 -26.49
C GLU A 237 -9.52 -9.60 -27.81
N GLN A 238 -9.89 -8.99 -28.94
CA GLN A 238 -9.55 -9.53 -30.26
C GLN A 238 -8.04 -9.60 -30.50
N ARG A 239 -7.29 -8.61 -30.04
CA ARG A 239 -5.82 -8.62 -30.11
C ARG A 239 -5.21 -9.71 -29.26
N ILE A 240 -5.75 -9.97 -28.07
CA ILE A 240 -5.29 -11.07 -27.20
C ILE A 240 -5.44 -12.39 -27.95
N TYR A 241 -6.64 -12.71 -28.44
CA TYR A 241 -6.85 -13.95 -29.19
C TYR A 241 -5.97 -14.05 -30.43
N HIS A 242 -5.83 -12.96 -31.19
CA HIS A 242 -4.97 -12.94 -32.36
C HIS A 242 -3.50 -13.18 -31.99
N THR A 243 -2.96 -12.45 -31.02
CA THR A 243 -1.55 -12.57 -30.61
C THR A 243 -1.26 -13.96 -30.05
N MET A 244 -2.16 -14.54 -29.25
CA MET A 244 -2.04 -15.92 -28.79
C MET A 244 -2.02 -16.92 -29.95
N SER A 245 -2.86 -16.73 -30.97
CA SER A 245 -2.91 -17.62 -32.14
C SER A 245 -1.63 -17.60 -32.97
N GLN A 246 -0.91 -16.46 -32.95
CA GLN A 246 0.35 -16.29 -33.67
C GLN A 246 1.56 -16.75 -32.86
N ASP A 247 1.43 -16.91 -31.53
CA ASP A 247 2.51 -17.44 -30.71
C ASP A 247 2.70 -18.93 -30.95
N ILE A 248 3.90 -19.30 -31.42
CA ILE A 248 4.25 -20.66 -31.82
C ILE A 248 4.08 -21.65 -30.66
N LEU A 249 4.46 -21.26 -29.44
CA LEU A 249 4.40 -22.14 -28.28
C LEU A 249 2.95 -22.31 -27.82
N LEU A 250 2.19 -21.23 -27.69
CA LEU A 250 0.79 -21.30 -27.30
C LEU A 250 -0.05 -22.09 -28.32
N ALA A 251 0.18 -21.87 -29.61
CA ALA A 251 -0.48 -22.60 -30.69
C ALA A 251 -0.13 -24.09 -30.69
N LYS A 252 1.15 -24.45 -30.48
CA LYS A 252 1.62 -25.84 -30.41
C LYS A 252 0.91 -26.65 -29.33
N TYR A 253 0.66 -26.04 -28.16
CA TYR A 253 -0.01 -26.69 -27.04
C TYR A 253 -1.53 -26.42 -27.00
N HIS A 254 -2.09 -25.77 -28.03
CA HIS A 254 -3.50 -25.39 -28.12
C HIS A 254 -4.01 -24.67 -26.87
N VAL A 255 -3.16 -23.81 -26.29
CA VAL A 255 -3.50 -22.99 -25.14
C VAL A 255 -4.45 -21.89 -25.59
N THR A 256 -5.56 -21.73 -24.87
CA THR A 256 -6.54 -20.65 -25.09
C THR A 256 -6.82 -19.97 -23.77
N CYS A 257 -7.50 -18.83 -23.78
CA CYS A 257 -7.93 -18.16 -22.55
C CYS A 257 -9.42 -17.86 -22.57
N SER A 258 -9.97 -17.67 -21.38
CA SER A 258 -11.28 -17.06 -21.16
C SER A 258 -11.08 -15.66 -20.61
N LEU A 259 -11.95 -14.72 -20.98
CA LEU A 259 -11.85 -13.28 -20.69
C LEU A 259 -13.19 -12.75 -20.14
N GLY A 260 -13.17 -12.26 -18.90
CA GLY A 260 -14.27 -11.51 -18.30
C GLY A 260 -14.05 -10.02 -18.44
N LEU A 261 -14.96 -9.32 -19.13
CA LEU A 261 -14.84 -7.90 -19.39
C LEU A 261 -15.87 -7.11 -18.58
N ALA A 262 -15.43 -6.05 -17.91
CA ALA A 262 -16.28 -5.14 -17.17
C ALA A 262 -15.84 -3.69 -17.35
N PHE A 263 -16.80 -2.76 -17.38
CA PHE A 263 -16.56 -1.33 -17.22
C PHE A 263 -16.92 -0.90 -15.80
N MET A 264 -16.16 0.02 -15.23
CA MET A 264 -16.47 0.64 -13.94
C MET A 264 -17.78 1.44 -14.03
N ASN A 265 -18.68 1.23 -13.07
CA ASN A 265 -19.87 2.03 -12.86
C ASN A 265 -19.62 3.07 -11.75
N ARG A 266 -20.44 4.13 -11.72
CA ARG A 266 -20.31 5.20 -10.72
C ARG A 266 -20.46 4.74 -9.26
N ALA A 267 -21.20 3.66 -9.03
CA ALA A 267 -21.46 3.13 -7.70
C ALA A 267 -20.50 2.00 -7.28
N ASP A 268 -19.52 1.65 -8.13
CA ASP A 268 -18.63 0.55 -7.82
C ASP A 268 -17.58 0.92 -6.78
N ASP A 269 -17.28 -0.06 -5.92
CA ASP A 269 -16.00 -0.16 -5.26
C ASP A 269 -15.11 -1.19 -5.99
N VAL A 270 -13.88 -1.36 -5.52
CA VAL A 270 -12.92 -2.30 -6.13
C VAL A 270 -13.48 -3.72 -6.17
N SER A 271 -14.17 -4.14 -5.10
CA SER A 271 -14.69 -5.49 -4.95
C SER A 271 -15.85 -5.75 -5.90
N SER A 272 -16.82 -4.83 -5.99
CA SER A 272 -17.96 -4.97 -6.90
C SER A 272 -17.53 -4.90 -8.36
N PHE A 273 -16.55 -4.05 -8.69
CA PHE A 273 -16.00 -3.96 -10.03
C PHE A 273 -15.30 -5.27 -10.44
N PHE A 274 -14.42 -5.79 -9.57
CA PHE A 274 -13.74 -7.05 -9.80
C PHE A 274 -14.73 -8.22 -9.93
N LEU A 275 -15.72 -8.30 -9.04
CA LEU A 275 -16.73 -9.36 -9.05
C LEU A 275 -17.49 -9.43 -10.39
N ARG A 276 -17.80 -8.29 -11.01
CA ARG A 276 -18.47 -8.28 -12.33
C ARG A 276 -17.57 -8.80 -13.44
N ALA A 277 -16.27 -8.49 -13.41
CA ALA A 277 -15.32 -9.05 -14.37
C ALA A 277 -15.18 -10.56 -14.17
N ASP A 278 -15.09 -11.03 -12.93
CA ASP A 278 -15.03 -12.45 -12.60
C ASP A 278 -16.29 -13.22 -13.01
N GLN A 279 -17.48 -12.66 -12.76
CA GLN A 279 -18.75 -13.23 -13.23
C GLN A 279 -18.84 -13.32 -14.75
N ALA A 280 -18.32 -12.32 -15.47
CA ALA A 280 -18.25 -12.36 -16.92
C ALA A 280 -17.29 -13.47 -17.40
N LEU A 281 -16.13 -13.63 -16.75
CA LEU A 281 -15.17 -14.69 -17.02
C LEU A 281 -15.81 -16.06 -16.82
N TYR A 282 -16.46 -16.27 -15.67
CA TYR A 282 -17.14 -17.51 -15.33
C TYR A 282 -18.24 -17.85 -16.35
N SER A 283 -19.03 -16.86 -16.77
CA SER A 283 -20.07 -17.03 -17.78
C SER A 283 -19.49 -17.48 -19.12
N GLN A 284 -18.33 -16.95 -19.52
CA GLN A 284 -17.64 -17.42 -20.73
C GLN A 284 -17.13 -18.86 -20.57
N LYS A 285 -16.55 -19.20 -19.42
CA LYS A 285 -16.08 -20.57 -19.12
C LYS A 285 -17.21 -21.60 -19.17
N MET A 286 -18.41 -21.24 -18.72
CA MET A 286 -19.58 -22.13 -18.78
C MET A 286 -20.10 -22.36 -20.21
N ASN A 287 -19.84 -21.42 -21.12
CA ASN A 287 -20.21 -21.53 -22.53
C ASN A 287 -19.14 -22.21 -23.40
N LEU A 288 -17.99 -22.58 -22.83
CA LEU A 288 -16.96 -23.32 -23.55
C LEU A 288 -17.36 -24.79 -23.76
N PRO A 289 -17.12 -25.37 -24.95
CA PRO A 289 -17.38 -26.79 -25.19
C PRO A 289 -16.64 -27.66 -24.16
N GLN A 290 -17.22 -28.79 -23.73
CA GLN A 290 -16.64 -29.67 -22.70
C GLN A 290 -15.16 -30.04 -22.91
N LYS A 291 -14.71 -30.10 -24.17
CA LYS A 291 -13.30 -30.33 -24.52
C LYS A 291 -12.35 -29.22 -24.05
N PHE A 292 -12.86 -28.06 -23.65
CA PHE A 292 -12.11 -26.87 -23.21
C PHE A 292 -12.38 -26.46 -21.75
N SER A 293 -13.41 -27.01 -21.09
CA SER A 293 -13.86 -26.61 -19.75
C SER A 293 -13.32 -27.46 -18.59
N LEU A 294 -12.29 -28.29 -18.82
CA LEU A 294 -11.70 -29.16 -17.79
C LEU A 294 -10.85 -28.37 -16.78
N ALA A 295 -11.51 -27.63 -15.89
CA ALA A 295 -10.95 -27.12 -14.64
C ALA A 295 -12.03 -26.56 -13.67
N PHE A 296 -13.16 -27.26 -13.47
CA PHE A 296 -14.08 -26.94 -12.36
C PHE A 296 -14.63 -28.21 -11.70
N LYS A 297 -13.76 -28.87 -10.95
CA LYS A 297 -14.17 -29.71 -9.81
C LYS A 297 -13.21 -29.43 -8.67
N GLY A 298 -13.63 -28.50 -7.82
CA GLY A 298 -13.12 -28.23 -6.49
C GLY A 298 -14.33 -27.92 -5.62
#